data_AF-A0A956ZGX7-F1
#
_entry.id   AF-A0A956ZGX7-F1
#
_cell.length_a   1.000
_cell.length_b   1.000
_cell.length_c   1.000
_cell.angle_alpha   90.00
_cell.angle_beta   90.00
_cell.angle_gamma   90.00
#
_symmetry.space_group_name_H-M   'P 1'
#
loop_
_entity.id
_entity.type
_entity.pdbx_description
1 polymer ?
#
loop_
_entity_poly.entity_id
_entity_poly.type
_entity_poly.pdbx_seq_one_letter_code
_entity_poly.pdbx_strand_id
1 'polypeptide(L)'
;GSVAFIHNATGSAKLAGHVGWALLVGYVFTNGLYAYTFGHYLANVIGTGEMVAESAAIIITLAVVAVNLKGVGESGFTEIVTVWGKLLILGALGIFGLMHFDTARLTVMPDKGPLSALLAAAIIFVAYEGFQLLTYDTEDMENPDKNLRRAMLPSIITSTAVYILISLSAIMLTSMSELIEKKEVALALAGQTAFGSWGLWIVTMGALFSAASAINATIFAAARLLAILARM
;
A
#
# COMPACT_ATOMS: atom_id res chain seq x y z
N GLY A 1 -13.44 -10.58 11.41
CA GLY A 1 -13.03 -10.48 9.99
C GLY A 1 -14.04 -11.08 9.01
N SER A 2 -13.77 -10.92 7.72
CA SER A 2 -14.67 -11.22 6.59
C SER A 2 -15.23 -12.65 6.56
N VAL A 3 -14.39 -13.64 6.86
CA VAL A 3 -14.78 -15.07 6.85
C VAL A 3 -15.80 -15.38 7.95
N ALA A 4 -15.56 -14.89 9.17
CA ALA A 4 -16.49 -15.05 10.29
C ALA A 4 -17.83 -14.37 10.01
N PHE A 5 -17.81 -13.19 9.38
CA PHE A 5 -19.03 -12.51 8.94
C PHE A 5 -19.84 -13.35 7.95
N ILE A 6 -19.20 -13.90 6.91
CA ILE A 6 -19.86 -14.74 5.89
C ILE A 6 -20.44 -16.00 6.54
N HIS A 7 -19.70 -16.64 7.44
CA HIS A 7 -20.19 -17.80 8.17
C HIS A 7 -21.45 -17.46 8.98
N ASN A 8 -21.40 -16.37 9.76
CA ASN A 8 -22.53 -15.96 10.60
C ASN A 8 -23.75 -15.50 9.79
N ALA A 9 -23.54 -14.87 8.63
CA ALA A 9 -24.61 -14.37 7.77
C ALA A 9 -25.27 -15.49 6.94
N THR A 10 -24.51 -16.51 6.53
CA THR A 10 -24.98 -17.55 5.59
C THR A 10 -25.17 -18.92 6.22
N GLY A 11 -24.62 -19.16 7.42
CA GLY A 11 -24.55 -20.47 8.07
C GLY A 11 -23.64 -21.48 7.37
N SER A 12 -22.92 -21.10 6.31
CA SER A 12 -22.13 -22.02 5.48
C SER A 12 -20.63 -21.90 5.74
N ALA A 13 -20.09 -22.85 6.50
CA ALA A 13 -18.64 -22.96 6.72
C ALA A 13 -17.87 -23.19 5.41
N LYS A 14 -18.46 -23.96 4.48
CA LYS A 14 -17.87 -24.18 3.15
C LYS A 14 -17.73 -22.86 2.39
N LEU A 15 -18.78 -22.05 2.29
CA LEU A 15 -18.72 -20.78 1.55
C LEU A 15 -17.70 -19.81 2.18
N ALA A 16 -17.74 -19.68 3.51
CA ALA A 16 -16.79 -18.87 4.25
C ALA A 16 -15.33 -19.34 4.01
N GLY A 17 -15.09 -20.66 3.98
CA GLY A 17 -13.80 -21.25 3.67
C GLY A 17 -13.29 -20.93 2.27
N HIS A 18 -14.14 -21.05 1.23
CA HIS A 18 -13.75 -20.71 -0.14
C HIS A 18 -13.35 -19.23 -0.27
N VAL A 19 -14.11 -18.34 0.38
CA VAL A 19 -13.78 -16.91 0.39
C VAL A 19 -12.47 -16.66 1.15
N GLY A 20 -12.26 -17.33 2.28
CA GLY A 20 -11.00 -17.24 3.01
C GLY A 20 -9.79 -17.67 2.19
N TRP A 21 -9.88 -18.78 1.44
CA TRP A 21 -8.82 -19.20 0.52
C TRP A 21 -8.59 -18.22 -0.62
N ALA A 22 -9.65 -17.66 -1.20
CA ALA A 22 -9.53 -16.64 -2.23
C ALA A 22 -8.82 -15.37 -1.70
N LEU A 23 -9.13 -14.97 -0.47
CA LEU A 23 -8.48 -13.84 0.20
C LEU A 23 -7.00 -14.10 0.48
N LEU A 24 -6.64 -15.31 0.92
CA LEU A 24 -5.24 -15.69 1.13
C LEU A 24 -4.42 -15.61 -0.16
N VAL A 25 -4.96 -16.09 -1.27
CA VAL A 25 -4.33 -15.95 -2.58
C VAL A 25 -4.16 -14.47 -2.93
N GLY A 26 -5.15 -13.63 -2.65
CA GLY A 26 -5.06 -12.17 -2.78
C GLY A 26 -3.87 -11.59 -2.00
N TYR A 27 -3.72 -11.95 -0.72
CA TYR A 27 -2.61 -11.47 0.11
C TYR A 27 -1.23 -11.90 -0.38
N VAL A 28 -1.11 -13.07 -1.01
CA VAL A 28 0.14 -13.48 -1.67
C VAL A 28 0.48 -12.54 -2.83
N PHE A 29 -0.50 -12.20 -3.67
CA PHE A 29 -0.29 -11.27 -4.77
C PHE A 29 0.02 -9.85 -4.29
N THR A 30 -0.68 -9.35 -3.27
CA THR A 30 -0.41 -8.02 -2.72
C THR A 30 0.98 -7.95 -2.08
N ASN A 31 1.42 -8.97 -1.34
CA ASN A 31 2.79 -9.01 -0.83
C ASN A 31 3.82 -8.97 -1.95
N GLY A 32 3.56 -9.66 -3.07
CA GLY A 32 4.37 -9.56 -4.28
C GLY A 32 4.43 -8.14 -4.83
N LEU A 33 3.31 -7.41 -4.86
CA LEU A 33 3.24 -6.02 -5.29
C LEU A 33 4.06 -5.08 -4.38
N TYR A 34 3.98 -5.25 -3.07
CA TYR A 34 4.76 -4.46 -2.12
C TYR A 34 6.25 -4.75 -2.22
N ALA A 35 6.63 -6.03 -2.34
CA ALA A 35 8.02 -6.45 -2.53
C ALA A 35 8.59 -5.91 -3.85
N TYR A 36 7.82 -5.98 -4.93
CA TYR A 36 8.18 -5.38 -6.23
C TYR A 36 8.45 -3.88 -6.10
N THR A 37 7.56 -3.15 -5.43
CA THR A 37 7.73 -1.71 -5.17
C THR A 37 9.00 -1.44 -4.37
N PHE A 38 9.25 -2.19 -3.30
CA PHE A 38 10.47 -2.06 -2.50
C PHE A 38 11.72 -2.25 -3.36
N GLY A 39 11.74 -3.31 -4.16
CA GLY A 39 12.87 -3.66 -5.03
C GLY A 39 13.19 -2.56 -6.05
N HIS A 40 12.17 -2.07 -6.76
CA HIS A 40 12.36 -1.05 -7.80
C HIS A 40 12.77 0.31 -7.22
N TYR A 41 12.22 0.71 -6.08
CA TYR A 41 12.64 1.96 -5.42
C TYR A 41 14.10 1.87 -4.92
N LEU A 42 14.48 0.73 -4.34
CA LEU A 42 15.86 0.51 -3.90
C LEU A 42 16.82 0.50 -5.08
N ALA A 43 16.53 -0.29 -6.13
CA ALA A 43 17.39 -0.42 -7.29
C ALA A 43 17.58 0.92 -8.02
N ASN A 44 16.54 1.74 -8.11
CA ASN A 44 16.60 3.06 -8.72
C ASN A 44 17.56 4.00 -7.99
N VAL A 45 17.49 4.07 -6.66
CA VAL A 45 18.29 5.05 -5.90
C VAL A 45 19.78 4.69 -5.84
N ILE A 46 20.11 3.40 -5.96
CA ILE A 46 21.50 2.92 -6.06
C ILE A 46 22.00 2.84 -7.52
N GLY A 47 21.17 3.21 -8.50
CA GLY A 47 21.55 3.24 -9.92
C GLY A 47 21.78 1.86 -10.54
N THR A 48 20.99 0.87 -10.13
CA THR A 48 21.12 -0.53 -10.59
C THR A 48 19.92 -0.98 -11.43
N GLY A 49 20.04 -2.16 -12.06
CA GLY A 49 19.02 -2.71 -12.95
C GLY A 49 18.04 -3.68 -12.30
N GLU A 50 17.23 -4.29 -13.15
CA GLU A 50 16.11 -5.19 -12.79
C GLU A 50 16.53 -6.36 -11.91
N MET A 51 17.67 -7.00 -12.17
CA MET A 51 18.18 -8.11 -11.36
C MET A 51 18.35 -7.74 -9.87
N VAL A 52 18.77 -6.51 -9.58
CA VAL A 52 18.90 -6.03 -8.19
C VAL A 52 17.53 -5.71 -7.59
N ALA A 53 16.60 -5.18 -8.38
CA ALA A 53 15.22 -4.95 -7.95
C ALA A 53 14.53 -6.26 -7.54
N GLU A 54 14.62 -7.29 -8.39
CA GLU A 54 14.05 -8.62 -8.12
C GLU A 54 14.70 -9.28 -6.90
N SER A 55 16.04 -9.21 -6.80
CA SER A 55 16.77 -9.74 -5.65
C SER A 55 16.36 -9.04 -4.36
N ALA A 56 16.23 -7.71 -4.38
CA ALA A 56 15.79 -6.93 -3.24
C ALA A 56 14.35 -7.26 -2.81
N ALA A 57 13.44 -7.47 -3.77
CA ALA A 57 12.06 -7.90 -3.50
C ALA A 57 12.00 -9.26 -2.78
N ILE A 58 12.83 -10.22 -3.21
CA ILE A 58 12.94 -11.53 -2.55
C ILE A 58 13.54 -11.37 -1.16
N ILE A 59 14.64 -10.62 -1.03
CA ILE A 59 15.36 -10.43 0.23
C ILE A 59 14.48 -9.77 1.28
N ILE A 60 13.76 -8.69 0.94
CA ILE A 60 12.89 -8.01 1.92
C ILE A 60 11.76 -8.93 2.40
N THR A 61 11.17 -9.71 1.50
CA THR A 61 10.12 -10.68 1.84
C THR A 61 10.66 -11.73 2.82
N LEU A 62 11.81 -12.34 2.51
CA LEU A 62 12.46 -13.31 3.39
C LEU A 62 12.88 -12.70 4.73
N ALA A 63 13.35 -11.45 4.73
CA ALA A 63 13.73 -10.74 5.94
C ALA A 63 12.52 -10.52 6.86
N VAL A 64 11.39 -10.04 6.32
CA VAL A 64 10.16 -9.86 7.10
C VAL A 64 9.64 -11.20 7.62
N VAL A 65 9.64 -12.25 6.80
CA VAL A 65 9.28 -13.61 7.26
C VAL A 65 10.19 -14.07 8.40
N ALA A 66 11.51 -13.88 8.28
CA ALA A 66 12.46 -14.26 9.33
C ALA A 66 12.25 -13.48 10.64
N VAL A 67 11.89 -12.20 10.56
CA VAL A 67 11.52 -11.39 11.74
C VAL A 67 10.26 -11.93 12.41
N ASN A 68 9.24 -12.25 11.62
CA ASN A 68 7.98 -12.83 12.11
C ASN A 68 8.20 -14.19 12.78
N LEU A 69 9.04 -15.06 12.21
CA LEU A 69 9.37 -16.37 12.78
C LEU A 69 10.13 -16.30 14.10
N LYS A 70 10.86 -15.20 14.36
CA LYS A 70 11.51 -14.96 15.66
C LYS A 70 10.53 -14.54 16.76
N GLY A 71 9.24 -14.38 16.44
CA GLY A 71 8.23 -13.93 17.40
C GLY A 71 8.37 -12.47 17.79
N VAL A 72 9.05 -11.65 16.97
CA VAL A 72 9.06 -10.20 17.15
C VAL A 72 7.66 -9.72 16.75
N GLY A 73 6.80 -9.51 17.75
CA GLY A 73 5.48 -8.93 17.54
C GLY A 73 5.56 -7.54 16.91
N GLU A 74 4.47 -7.12 16.28
CA GLU A 74 4.36 -5.79 15.70
C GLU A 74 4.52 -4.71 16.80
N SER A 75 5.59 -3.93 16.73
CA SER A 75 5.79 -2.82 17.64
C SER A 75 4.85 -1.69 17.23
N GLY A 76 3.73 -1.52 17.95
CA GLY A 76 2.77 -0.45 17.67
C GLY A 76 3.40 0.94 17.61
N PHE A 77 4.49 1.19 18.36
CA PHE A 77 5.26 2.42 18.25
C PHE A 77 5.94 2.58 16.89
N THR A 78 6.57 1.52 16.38
CA THR A 78 7.26 1.54 15.08
C THR A 78 6.26 1.80 13.95
N GLU A 79 5.07 1.19 14.02
CA GLU A 79 4.03 1.42 13.01
C GLU A 79 3.51 2.86 13.07
N ILE A 80 3.25 3.41 14.25
CA ILE A 80 2.82 4.82 14.41
C ILE A 80 3.86 5.77 13.79
N VAL A 81 5.14 5.57 14.08
CA VAL A 81 6.22 6.40 13.53
C VAL A 81 6.29 6.27 12.01
N THR A 82 6.22 5.06 11.47
CA THR A 82 6.22 4.82 10.01
C THR A 82 5.02 5.48 9.32
N VAL A 83 3.83 5.39 9.92
CA VAL A 83 2.60 5.97 9.35
C VAL A 83 2.67 7.49 9.35
N TRP A 84 3.02 8.13 10.46
CA TRP A 84 3.13 9.60 10.49
C TRP A 84 4.28 10.10 9.61
N GLY A 85 5.40 9.39 9.57
CA GLY A 85 6.53 9.70 8.70
C GLY A 85 6.13 9.70 7.22
N LYS A 86 5.49 8.62 6.74
CA LYS A 86 5.05 8.55 5.33
C LYS A 86 3.96 9.58 5.01
N LEU A 87 3.02 9.85 5.93
CA LEU A 87 1.99 10.88 5.73
C LEU A 87 2.60 12.29 5.66
N LEU A 88 3.63 12.58 6.45
CA LEU A 88 4.34 13.86 6.38
C LEU A 88 5.04 14.03 5.03
N ILE A 89 5.76 13.00 4.58
CA ILE A 89 6.46 13.02 3.27
C ILE A 89 5.45 13.22 2.13
N LEU A 90 4.36 12.44 2.12
CA LEU A 90 3.32 12.54 1.11
C LEU A 90 2.57 13.88 1.20
N GLY A 91 2.25 14.36 2.41
CA GLY A 91 1.60 15.65 2.61
C GLY A 91 2.45 16.80 2.09
N ALA A 92 3.76 16.80 2.37
CA ALA A 92 4.70 17.81 1.89
C ALA A 92 4.80 17.79 0.35
N LEU A 93 4.94 16.61 -0.26
CA LEU A 93 4.95 16.46 -1.72
C LEU A 93 3.63 16.93 -2.35
N GLY A 94 2.52 16.57 -1.73
CA GLY A 94 1.17 16.93 -2.16
C GLY A 94 0.92 18.44 -2.15
N ILE A 95 1.22 19.08 -1.02
CA ILE A 95 1.07 20.53 -0.88
C ILE A 95 1.99 21.26 -1.86
N PHE A 96 3.24 20.79 -2.01
CA PHE A 96 4.18 21.40 -2.95
C PHE A 96 3.69 21.32 -4.40
N GLY A 97 3.14 20.17 -4.81
CA GLY A 97 2.55 20.01 -6.15
C GLY A 97 1.37 20.95 -6.38
N LEU A 98 0.50 21.12 -5.38
CA LEU A 98 -0.61 22.08 -5.47
C LEU A 98 -0.15 23.54 -5.54
N MET A 99 0.96 23.89 -4.87
CA MET A 99 1.52 25.26 -4.94
C MET A 99 2.13 25.58 -6.31
N HIS A 100 2.63 24.57 -7.03
CA HIS A 100 3.24 24.72 -8.35
C HIS A 100 2.24 24.31 -9.46
N PHE A 101 1.02 24.84 -9.34
CA PHE A 101 -0.18 24.44 -10.06
C PHE A 101 -0.06 24.61 -11.60
N ASP A 102 0.36 23.55 -12.31
CA ASP A 102 0.32 23.48 -13.78
C ASP A 102 -0.88 22.65 -14.25
N THR A 103 -2.04 23.30 -14.40
CA THR A 103 -3.29 22.64 -14.83
C THR A 103 -3.27 22.18 -16.28
N ALA A 104 -2.37 22.72 -17.11
CA ALA A 104 -2.26 22.31 -18.50
C ALA A 104 -1.81 20.84 -18.59
N ARG A 105 -1.10 20.33 -17.58
CA ARG A 105 -0.72 18.91 -17.50
C ARG A 105 -1.87 17.98 -17.16
N LEU A 106 -2.93 18.48 -16.51
CA LEU A 106 -4.10 17.67 -16.16
C LEU A 106 -4.98 17.35 -17.37
N THR A 107 -4.88 18.12 -18.45
CA THR A 107 -5.68 17.93 -19.67
C THR A 107 -5.01 17.01 -20.68
N VAL A 108 -3.72 16.69 -20.50
CA VAL A 108 -2.97 15.77 -21.35
C VAL A 108 -3.18 14.34 -20.83
N MET A 109 -4.32 13.75 -21.19
CA MET A 109 -4.64 12.35 -20.87
C MET A 109 -4.31 11.43 -22.05
N PRO A 110 -3.70 10.25 -21.79
CA PRO A 110 -3.55 9.22 -22.80
C PRO A 110 -4.91 8.73 -23.29
N ASP A 111 -5.14 8.71 -24.61
CA ASP A 111 -6.32 8.09 -25.19
C ASP A 111 -6.19 6.56 -25.11
N LYS A 112 -6.79 5.98 -24.07
CA LYS A 112 -6.82 4.54 -23.80
C LYS A 112 -8.24 3.96 -23.97
N GLY A 113 -9.15 4.72 -24.57
CA GLY A 113 -10.55 4.35 -24.75
C GLY A 113 -11.43 4.56 -23.50
N PRO A 114 -12.76 4.45 -23.66
CA PRO A 114 -13.75 4.88 -22.66
C PRO A 114 -13.77 4.03 -21.38
N LEU A 115 -13.28 2.79 -21.43
CA LEU A 115 -13.25 1.89 -20.27
C LEU A 115 -11.94 1.95 -19.48
N SER A 116 -10.94 2.69 -19.94
CA SER A 116 -9.61 2.73 -19.33
C SER A 116 -9.63 3.18 -17.87
N ALA A 117 -10.44 4.20 -17.54
CA ALA A 117 -10.61 4.69 -16.18
C ALA A 117 -11.22 3.62 -15.25
N LEU A 118 -12.19 2.84 -15.76
CA LEU A 118 -12.82 1.76 -14.99
C LEU A 118 -11.82 0.63 -14.72
N LEU A 119 -11.02 0.26 -15.73
CA LEU A 119 -9.97 -0.74 -15.57
C LEU A 119 -8.88 -0.28 -14.59
N ALA A 120 -8.46 0.98 -14.67
CA ALA A 120 -7.51 1.57 -13.73
C ALA A 120 -8.07 1.57 -12.30
N ALA A 121 -9.35 1.92 -12.13
CA ALA A 121 -10.03 1.87 -10.83
C ALA A 121 -10.08 0.44 -10.26
N ALA A 122 -10.33 -0.57 -11.10
CA ALA A 122 -10.32 -1.98 -10.69
C ALA A 122 -8.92 -2.43 -10.24
N ILE A 123 -7.85 -2.01 -10.94
CA ILE A 123 -6.47 -2.32 -10.57
C ILE A 123 -6.08 -1.63 -9.25
N ILE A 124 -6.39 -0.34 -9.11
CA ILE A 124 -6.04 0.46 -7.92
C ILE A 124 -6.86 0.05 -6.69
N PHE A 125 -7.94 -0.72 -6.84
CA PHE A 125 -8.74 -1.20 -5.72
C PHE A 125 -7.91 -1.94 -4.65
N VAL A 126 -6.82 -2.60 -5.04
CA VAL A 126 -5.86 -3.23 -4.10
C VAL A 126 -5.29 -2.23 -3.08
N ALA A 127 -5.20 -0.94 -3.39
CA ALA A 127 -4.78 0.10 -2.45
C ALA A 127 -5.71 0.23 -1.24
N TYR A 128 -6.95 -0.28 -1.34
CA TYR A 128 -7.94 -0.30 -0.27
C TYR A 128 -7.95 -1.62 0.52
N GLU A 129 -6.95 -2.49 0.36
CA GLU A 129 -6.83 -3.75 1.11
C GLU A 129 -6.81 -3.53 2.64
N GLY A 130 -6.15 -2.46 3.11
CA GLY A 130 -5.88 -2.24 4.54
C GLY A 130 -7.12 -2.23 5.43
N PHE A 131 -8.29 -1.84 4.91
CA PHE A 131 -9.54 -1.84 5.69
C PHE A 131 -9.99 -3.24 6.06
N GLN A 132 -9.71 -4.21 5.19
CA GLN A 132 -10.01 -5.60 5.50
C GLN A 132 -9.06 -6.15 6.56
N LEU A 133 -7.78 -5.80 6.49
CA LEU A 133 -6.77 -6.24 7.47
C LEU A 133 -7.16 -5.83 8.89
N LEU A 134 -7.65 -4.59 9.07
CA LEU A 134 -8.13 -4.07 10.35
C LEU A 134 -9.22 -4.95 11.00
N THR A 135 -10.02 -5.67 10.20
CA THR A 135 -11.08 -6.54 10.71
C THR A 135 -10.59 -7.86 11.32
N TYR A 136 -9.30 -8.18 11.17
CA TYR A 136 -8.67 -9.34 11.81
C TYR A 136 -8.05 -9.02 13.17
N ASP A 137 -7.81 -7.74 13.46
CA ASP A 137 -7.22 -7.28 14.73
C ASP A 137 -8.27 -6.92 15.78
N THR A 138 -9.53 -7.27 15.54
CA THR A 138 -10.63 -6.95 16.48
C THR A 138 -10.48 -7.60 17.84
N GLU A 139 -9.76 -8.72 17.96
CA GLU A 139 -9.50 -9.38 19.24
C GLU A 139 -8.51 -8.59 20.11
N ASP A 140 -7.60 -7.85 19.50
CA ASP A 140 -6.58 -7.03 20.18
C ASP A 140 -7.00 -5.56 20.34
N MET A 141 -8.20 -5.20 19.86
CA MET A 141 -8.72 -3.85 19.86
C MET A 141 -9.54 -3.58 21.13
N GLU A 142 -9.19 -2.52 21.88
CA GLU A 142 -10.04 -2.04 22.97
C GLU A 142 -11.42 -1.63 22.42
N ASN A 143 -12.51 -2.08 23.05
CA ASN A 143 -13.89 -1.77 22.63
C ASN A 143 -14.12 -1.94 21.10
N PRO A 144 -13.97 -3.17 20.56
CA PRO A 144 -13.84 -3.40 19.12
C PRO A 144 -15.01 -2.88 18.31
N ASP A 145 -16.26 -3.06 18.77
CA ASP A 145 -17.45 -2.57 18.06
C ASP A 145 -17.44 -1.05 17.82
N LYS A 146 -16.99 -0.31 18.84
CA LYS A 146 -16.94 1.15 18.81
C LYS A 146 -15.72 1.64 18.04
N ASN A 147 -14.56 1.04 18.30
CA ASN A 147 -13.29 1.50 17.75
C ASN A 147 -13.13 1.08 16.28
N LEU A 148 -13.56 -0.12 15.89
CA LEU A 148 -13.57 -0.53 14.48
C LEU A 148 -14.45 0.42 13.66
N ARG A 149 -15.68 0.71 14.14
CA ARG A 149 -16.58 1.66 13.48
C ARG A 149 -15.99 3.07 13.35
N ARG A 150 -15.27 3.53 14.39
CA ARG A 150 -14.64 4.86 14.41
C ARG A 150 -13.35 4.93 13.62
N ALA A 151 -12.64 3.83 13.43
CA ALA A 151 -11.38 3.79 12.68
C ALA A 151 -11.63 3.62 11.18
N MET A 152 -12.56 2.72 10.80
CA MET A 152 -12.80 2.33 9.40
C MET A 152 -13.13 3.51 8.48
N LEU A 153 -14.13 4.32 8.81
CA LEU A 153 -14.58 5.39 7.92
C LEU A 153 -13.54 6.52 7.79
N PRO A 154 -12.96 7.04 8.89
CA PRO A 154 -11.88 8.02 8.80
C PRO A 154 -10.64 7.50 8.08
N SER A 155 -10.27 6.21 8.23
CA SER A 155 -9.13 5.66 7.50
C SER A 155 -9.37 5.66 6.00
N ILE A 156 -10.57 5.29 5.54
CA ILE A 156 -10.94 5.30 4.11
C ILE A 156 -10.91 6.73 3.56
N ILE A 157 -11.53 7.67 4.27
CA ILE A 157 -11.59 9.07 3.82
C ILE A 157 -10.19 9.67 3.75
N THR A 158 -9.37 9.42 4.78
CA THR A 158 -8.00 9.96 4.85
C THR A 158 -7.12 9.38 3.76
N SER A 159 -7.14 8.07 3.53
CA SER A 159 -6.35 7.44 2.46
C SER A 159 -6.80 7.93 1.08
N THR A 160 -8.12 8.04 0.85
CA THR A 160 -8.68 8.55 -0.40
C THR A 160 -8.21 9.97 -0.68
N ALA A 161 -8.27 10.85 0.33
CA ALA A 161 -7.80 12.22 0.20
C ALA A 161 -6.31 12.29 -0.12
N VAL A 162 -5.48 11.48 0.54
CA VAL A 162 -4.03 11.38 0.26
C VAL A 162 -3.78 10.86 -1.15
N TYR A 163 -4.50 9.83 -1.61
CA TYR A 163 -4.35 9.29 -2.96
C TYR A 163 -4.70 10.31 -4.04
N ILE A 164 -5.81 11.05 -3.88
CA ILE A 164 -6.19 12.12 -4.80
C ILE A 164 -5.12 13.23 -4.80
N LEU A 165 -4.72 13.69 -3.61
CA LEU A 165 -3.73 14.75 -3.44
C LEU A 165 -2.42 14.39 -4.14
N ILE A 166 -1.88 13.21 -3.88
CA ILE A 166 -0.62 12.75 -4.45
C ILE A 166 -0.72 12.50 -5.95
N SER A 167 -1.83 11.93 -6.44
CA SER A 167 -2.01 11.68 -7.88
C SER A 167 -2.03 12.98 -8.67
N LEU A 168 -2.77 13.99 -8.19
CA LEU A 168 -2.80 15.32 -8.81
C LEU A 168 -1.42 15.96 -8.77
N SER A 169 -0.76 15.90 -7.62
CA SER A 169 0.56 16.52 -7.42
C SER A 169 1.63 15.90 -8.30
N ALA A 170 1.63 14.57 -8.46
CA ALA A 170 2.57 13.88 -9.34
C ALA A 170 2.42 14.34 -10.81
N ILE A 171 1.18 14.47 -11.31
CA ILE A 171 0.89 14.93 -12.67
C ILE A 171 1.23 16.41 -12.86
N MET A 172 1.03 17.24 -11.84
CA MET A 172 1.40 18.66 -11.89
C MET A 172 2.92 18.84 -11.89
N LEU A 173 3.64 18.06 -11.09
CA LEU A 173 5.10 18.19 -10.95
C LEU A 173 5.85 17.55 -12.12
N THR A 174 5.40 16.41 -12.62
CA THR A 174 6.13 15.60 -13.60
C THR A 174 5.26 15.37 -14.84
N SER A 175 5.85 15.37 -16.04
CA SER A 175 5.08 15.16 -17.27
C SER A 175 4.48 13.76 -17.31
N MET A 176 3.31 13.60 -17.94
CA MET A 176 2.64 12.29 -18.08
C MET A 176 3.56 11.26 -18.79
N SER A 177 4.35 11.70 -19.77
CA SER A 177 5.32 10.85 -20.47
C SER A 177 6.40 10.30 -19.54
N GLU A 178 6.98 11.15 -18.68
CA GLU A 178 8.00 10.74 -17.72
C GLU A 178 7.41 9.81 -16.65
N LEU A 179 6.18 10.08 -16.18
CA LEU A 179 5.49 9.20 -15.25
C LEU A 179 5.22 7.81 -15.85
N ILE A 180 4.93 7.72 -17.15
CA ILE A 180 4.76 6.44 -17.84
C ILE A 180 6.11 5.73 -18.03
N GLU A 181 7.16 6.46 -18.39
CA GLU A 181 8.51 5.91 -18.58
C GLU A 181 9.12 5.39 -17.28
N LYS A 182 8.88 6.09 -16.16
CA LYS A 182 9.41 5.78 -14.82
C LYS A 182 8.32 5.34 -13.85
N LYS A 183 7.31 4.62 -14.35
CA LYS A 183 6.10 4.24 -13.60
C LYS A 183 6.37 3.49 -12.29
N GLU A 184 7.46 2.72 -12.23
CA GLU A 184 7.84 1.94 -11.06
C GLU A 184 8.27 2.82 -9.87
N VAL A 185 8.76 4.04 -10.14
CA VAL A 185 9.31 4.97 -9.15
C VAL A 185 8.75 6.38 -9.29
N ALA A 186 7.54 6.50 -9.83
CA ALA A 186 6.89 7.76 -10.20
C ALA A 186 6.89 8.81 -9.08
N LEU A 187 6.67 8.42 -7.82
CA LEU A 187 6.66 9.35 -6.69
C LEU A 187 8.07 9.81 -6.31
N ALA A 188 9.08 8.97 -6.44
CA ALA A 188 10.47 9.36 -6.20
C ALA A 188 10.90 10.40 -7.24
N LEU A 189 10.47 10.25 -8.50
CA LEU A 189 10.67 11.25 -9.55
C LEU A 189 9.93 12.56 -9.25
N ALA A 190 8.66 12.49 -8.84
CA ALA A 190 7.93 13.69 -8.42
C ALA A 190 8.61 14.40 -7.23
N GLY A 191 9.13 13.62 -6.27
CA GLY A 191 9.94 14.14 -5.16
C GLY A 191 11.23 14.79 -5.65
N GLN A 192 11.91 14.19 -6.63
CA GLN A 192 13.09 14.76 -7.25
C GLN A 192 12.80 16.09 -7.95
N THR A 193 11.68 16.18 -8.67
CA THR A 193 11.26 17.43 -9.32
C THR A 193 10.91 18.51 -8.30
N ALA A 194 10.29 18.13 -7.18
CA ALA A 194 9.90 19.07 -6.13
C ALA A 194 11.06 19.58 -5.28
N PHE A 195 11.94 18.68 -4.84
CA PHE A 195 12.96 18.98 -3.81
C PHE A 195 14.37 18.54 -4.20
N GLY A 196 14.62 18.29 -5.48
CA GLY A 196 15.91 17.83 -6.00
C GLY A 196 16.31 16.46 -5.43
N SER A 197 17.61 16.21 -5.34
CA SER A 197 18.14 14.93 -4.84
C SER A 197 17.65 14.56 -3.44
N TRP A 198 17.38 15.55 -2.58
CA TRP A 198 16.82 15.31 -1.25
C TRP A 198 15.41 14.71 -1.32
N GLY A 199 14.56 15.24 -2.21
CA GLY A 199 13.22 14.70 -2.42
C GLY A 199 13.24 13.27 -2.96
N LEU A 200 14.17 12.97 -3.88
CA LEU A 200 14.40 11.61 -4.38
C LEU A 200 14.68 10.65 -3.21
N TRP A 201 15.67 10.97 -2.36
CA TRP A 201 16.08 10.11 -1.26
C TRP A 201 15.01 9.95 -0.19
N ILE A 202 14.36 11.04 0.23
CA ILE A 202 13.33 11.01 1.28
C ILE A 202 12.11 10.23 0.82
N VAL A 203 11.62 10.48 -0.39
CA VAL A 203 10.46 9.74 -0.92
C VAL A 203 10.81 8.28 -1.13
N THR A 204 12.00 7.96 -1.64
CA THR A 204 12.45 6.57 -1.74
C THR A 204 12.48 5.89 -0.38
N MET A 205 13.09 6.51 0.62
CA MET A 205 13.19 5.91 1.95
C MET A 205 11.80 5.71 2.58
N GLY A 206 10.90 6.69 2.42
CA GLY A 206 9.50 6.56 2.81
C GLY A 206 8.77 5.42 2.11
N ALA A 207 9.02 5.22 0.81
CA ALA A 207 8.46 4.11 0.04
C ALA A 207 9.00 2.75 0.52
N LEU A 208 10.31 2.64 0.80
CA LEU A 208 10.92 1.41 1.32
C LEU A 208 10.35 1.01 2.67
N PHE A 209 10.27 1.96 3.62
CA PHE A 209 9.65 1.69 4.92
C PHE A 209 8.17 1.37 4.81
N SER A 210 7.43 2.08 3.95
CA SER A 210 6.01 1.81 3.74
C SER A 210 5.75 0.45 3.11
N ALA A 211 6.56 0.03 2.14
CA ALA A 211 6.43 -1.29 1.53
C ALA A 211 6.79 -2.40 2.52
N ALA A 212 7.88 -2.24 3.28
CA ALA A 212 8.27 -3.22 4.30
C ALA A 212 7.22 -3.36 5.42
N SER A 213 6.63 -2.26 5.90
CA SER A 213 5.58 -2.30 6.91
C SER A 213 4.29 -2.90 6.37
N ALA A 214 3.93 -2.62 5.11
CA ALA A 214 2.78 -3.23 4.45
C ALA A 214 2.95 -4.74 4.27
N ILE A 215 4.14 -5.22 3.86
CA ILE A 215 4.45 -6.65 3.78
C ILE A 215 4.25 -7.31 5.15
N ASN A 216 4.77 -6.69 6.21
CA ASN A 216 4.64 -7.21 7.57
C ASN A 216 3.17 -7.30 8.01
N ALA A 217 2.39 -6.22 7.85
CA ALA A 217 0.99 -6.16 8.22
C ALA A 217 0.15 -7.22 7.46
N THR A 218 0.36 -7.37 6.15
CA THR A 218 -0.35 -8.35 5.34
C THR A 218 0.03 -9.79 5.71
N ILE A 219 1.30 -10.08 6.04
CA ILE A 219 1.72 -11.40 6.53
C ILE A 219 1.05 -11.72 7.88
N PHE A 220 1.02 -10.78 8.82
CA PHE A 220 0.33 -10.95 10.11
C PHE A 220 -1.17 -11.21 9.93
N ALA A 221 -1.84 -10.41 9.10
CA ALA A 221 -3.25 -10.58 8.79
C ALA A 221 -3.54 -11.93 8.11
N ALA A 222 -2.70 -12.36 7.17
CA ALA A 222 -2.83 -13.67 6.52
C ALA A 222 -2.67 -14.82 7.53
N ALA A 223 -1.73 -14.70 8.48
CA ALA A 223 -1.56 -15.68 9.55
C ALA A 223 -2.81 -15.78 10.46
N ARG A 224 -3.41 -14.64 10.83
CA ARG A 224 -4.67 -14.62 11.60
C ARG A 224 -5.83 -15.25 10.81
N LEU A 225 -5.94 -14.93 9.53
CA LEU A 225 -6.95 -15.52 8.66
C LEU A 225 -6.80 -17.05 8.55
N LEU A 226 -5.57 -17.54 8.39
CA LEU A 226 -5.27 -18.98 8.40
C LEU A 226 -5.67 -19.65 9.72
N ALA A 227 -5.40 -19.00 10.85
CA ALA A 227 -5.80 -19.51 12.17
C ALA A 227 -7.33 -19.60 12.32
N ILE A 228 -8.08 -18.64 11.77
CA ILE A 228 -9.55 -18.70 11.72
C ILE A 228 -10.00 -19.88 10.86
N LEU A 229 -9.46 -20.03 9.64
CA LEU A 229 -9.83 -21.11 8.73
C LEU A 229 -9.51 -22.50 9.27
N ALA A 230 -8.42 -22.66 10.01
CA ALA A 230 -8.04 -23.94 10.62
C ALA A 230 -8.98 -24.37 11.76
N ARG A 231 -9.76 -23.44 12.34
CA ARG A 231 -10.73 -23.70 13.42
C ARG A 231 -12.16 -23.94 12.93
N MET A 232 -12.42 -23.75 11.63
CA MET A 232 -13.73 -23.93 11.00
C MET A 232 -13.89 -25.34 10.43
#